data_AF-A0A963X2U9-F1
#
_entry.id   AF-A0A963X2U9-F1
#
_cell.length_a   1.000
_cell.length_b   1.000
_cell.length_c   1.000
_cell.angle_alpha   90.00
_cell.angle_beta   90.00
_cell.angle_gamma   90.00
#
_symmetry.space_group_name_H-M   'P 1'
#
loop_
_entity.id
_entity.type
_entity.pdbx_description
1 polymer ?
#
loop_
_entity_poly.entity_id
_entity_poly.type
_entity_poly.pdbx_seq_one_letter_code
_entity_poly.pdbx_strand_id
1 'polypeptide(L)'
;CNPYAFDAASARALFDRRVLESNAGDRIPAWSEETLLGDPLVRRYDGRAVCDRIAAVFPEARILICIREQKAMAVSMYREHVKQGASHSFQMFIGAGDEARSFTPILRPDFLEYHHAISYYQAAFGTENVLVLPQEMLARDRKAFLARLTEFCGASHFDPDEPVRANIGAAGASLALKRMLNRLVVRDPLRSRQKAGFRAVSRIAGLADRIAPAGLNRRIEQRWKDLAGARYAGLYGASNRRTAELIGVDLAAYGYDVR
;
A
#
# COMPACT_ATOMS: atom_id res chain seq x y z
N CYS A 1 8.95 -16.42 6.41
CA CYS A 1 8.95 -17.07 7.73
C CYS A 1 8.12 -18.34 7.61
N ASN A 2 8.66 -19.49 8.05
CA ASN A 2 7.88 -20.72 8.12
C ASN A 2 6.80 -20.53 9.21
N PRO A 3 5.49 -20.63 8.88
CA PRO A 3 4.44 -20.38 9.85
C PRO A 3 4.46 -21.34 11.04
N TYR A 4 5.09 -22.51 10.89
CA TYR A 4 5.22 -23.52 11.94
C TYR A 4 6.43 -23.33 12.86
N ALA A 5 7.31 -22.37 12.57
CA ALA A 5 8.54 -22.15 13.32
C ALA A 5 8.64 -20.72 13.88
N PHE A 6 7.51 -20.04 14.01
CA PHE A 6 7.49 -18.71 14.62
C PHE A 6 7.67 -18.82 16.14
N ASP A 7 8.64 -18.08 16.68
CA ASP A 7 8.88 -17.93 18.12
C ASP A 7 8.97 -16.44 18.46
N ALA A 8 8.06 -15.99 19.33
CA ALA A 8 7.93 -14.57 19.66
C ALA A 8 9.13 -14.05 20.46
N ALA A 9 9.69 -14.87 21.36
CA ALA A 9 10.83 -14.49 22.19
C ALA A 9 12.09 -14.26 21.35
N SER A 10 12.37 -15.18 20.42
CA SER A 10 13.49 -15.06 19.48
C SER A 10 13.32 -13.84 18.56
N ALA A 11 12.09 -13.58 18.10
CA ALA A 11 11.80 -12.40 17.30
C ALA A 11 12.04 -11.11 18.11
N ARG A 12 11.55 -11.03 19.36
CA ARG A 12 11.76 -9.89 20.26
C ARG A 12 13.24 -9.61 20.46
N ALA A 13 14.02 -10.64 20.81
CA ALA A 13 15.46 -10.52 21.01
C ALA A 13 16.21 -10.01 19.77
N LEU A 14 15.77 -10.39 18.56
CA LEU A 14 16.35 -9.89 17.31
C LEU A 14 16.13 -8.38 17.13
N PHE A 15 14.91 -7.91 17.40
CA PHE A 15 14.59 -6.50 17.28
C PHE A 15 15.24 -5.66 18.38
N ASP A 16 15.25 -6.13 19.63
CA ASP A 16 15.91 -5.45 20.75
C ASP A 16 17.40 -5.25 20.45
N ARG A 17 18.07 -6.26 19.88
CA ARG A 17 19.45 -6.13 19.40
C ARG A 17 19.61 -5.01 18.37
N ARG A 18 18.71 -4.91 17.39
CA ARG A 18 18.76 -3.86 16.37
C ARG A 18 18.52 -2.47 16.93
N VAL A 19 17.64 -2.35 17.93
CA VAL A 19 17.41 -1.08 18.62
C VAL A 19 18.69 -0.65 19.34
N LEU A 20 19.33 -1.56 20.07
CA LEU A 20 20.61 -1.30 20.74
C LEU A 20 21.71 -0.90 19.74
N GLU A 21 21.84 -1.61 18.61
CA GLU A 21 22.81 -1.31 17.55
C GLU A 21 22.57 0.04 16.87
N SER A 22 21.31 0.51 16.83
CA SER A 22 20.95 1.77 16.18
C SER A 22 21.38 3.02 16.95
N ASN A 23 21.84 2.89 18.20
CA ASN A 23 22.14 4.01 19.11
C ASN A 23 21.01 5.04 19.17
N ALA A 24 19.76 4.58 19.21
CA ALA A 24 18.57 5.44 19.14
C ALA A 24 18.46 6.45 20.30
N GLY A 25 19.17 6.24 21.42
CA GLY A 25 19.07 7.08 22.61
C GLY A 25 17.63 7.13 23.11
N ASP A 26 17.12 8.34 23.35
CA ASP A 26 15.73 8.57 23.80
C ASP A 26 14.70 8.60 22.64
N ARG A 27 15.09 8.24 21.41
CA ARG A 27 14.18 8.22 20.26
C ARG A 27 13.32 6.96 20.26
N ILE A 28 12.08 7.12 19.79
CA ILE A 28 11.15 6.00 19.60
C ILE A 28 11.57 5.20 18.36
N PRO A 29 11.84 3.89 18.48
CA PRO A 29 12.11 3.04 17.32
C PRO A 29 10.87 2.95 16.41
N ALA A 30 11.07 3.11 15.10
CA ALA A 30 10.02 3.01 14.11
C ALA A 30 10.39 2.00 13.03
N TRP A 31 9.47 1.09 12.71
CA TRP A 31 9.59 0.14 11.62
C TRP A 31 8.48 0.40 10.62
N SER A 32 8.87 0.63 9.36
CA SER A 32 7.95 0.82 8.26
C SER A 32 7.99 -0.42 7.37
N GLU A 33 6.86 -1.11 7.23
CA GLU A 33 6.73 -2.27 6.37
C GLU A 33 5.52 -2.10 5.45
N GLU A 34 5.76 -2.10 4.14
CA GLU A 34 4.69 -1.98 3.12
C GLU A 34 3.74 -3.18 3.12
N THR A 35 4.12 -4.25 3.82
CA THR A 35 3.42 -5.53 3.83
C THR A 35 2.67 -5.80 5.13
N LEU A 36 2.47 -4.76 5.96
CA LEU A 36 1.77 -4.84 7.25
C LEU A 36 0.41 -5.57 7.14
N LEU A 37 -0.39 -5.23 6.14
CA LEU A 37 -1.71 -5.85 5.92
C LEU A 37 -1.65 -7.06 4.96
N GLY A 38 -0.47 -7.41 4.46
CA GLY A 38 -0.23 -8.34 3.36
C GLY A 38 0.41 -7.66 2.15
N ASP A 39 0.73 -8.45 1.13
CA ASP A 39 1.29 -8.01 -0.15
C ASP A 39 0.55 -8.67 -1.33
N PRO A 40 -0.48 -8.00 -1.88
CA PRO A 40 -1.22 -8.49 -3.04
C PRO A 40 -0.35 -8.70 -4.29
N LEU A 41 0.74 -7.96 -4.46
CA LEU A 41 1.57 -8.03 -5.68
C LEU A 41 2.26 -9.38 -5.82
N VAL A 42 2.57 -10.02 -4.69
CA VAL A 42 3.08 -11.40 -4.61
C VAL A 42 2.04 -12.39 -4.10
N ARG A 43 0.75 -12.01 -4.12
CA ARG A 43 -0.40 -12.83 -3.68
C ARG A 43 -0.33 -13.29 -2.24
N ARG A 44 0.28 -12.50 -1.36
CA ARG A 44 0.37 -12.80 0.07
C ARG A 44 -0.71 -12.03 0.83
N TYR A 45 -1.68 -12.75 1.37
CA TYR A 45 -2.83 -12.19 2.10
C TYR A 45 -2.82 -12.67 3.56
N ASP A 46 -1.72 -12.40 4.26
CA ASP A 46 -1.43 -12.91 5.61
C ASP A 46 -1.49 -11.84 6.71
N GLY A 47 -2.12 -10.69 6.45
CA GLY A 47 -2.20 -9.57 7.39
C GLY A 47 -2.70 -9.95 8.79
N ARG A 48 -3.61 -10.92 8.90
CA ARG A 48 -4.04 -11.47 10.20
C ARG A 48 -2.88 -12.12 10.96
N ALA A 49 -2.14 -13.00 10.30
CA ALA A 49 -0.99 -13.66 10.91
C ALA A 49 0.15 -12.67 11.21
N VAL A 50 0.29 -11.60 10.40
CA VAL A 50 1.21 -10.49 10.70
C VAL A 50 0.79 -9.78 11.99
N CYS A 51 -0.48 -9.40 12.11
CA CYS A 51 -1.03 -8.79 13.33
C CYS A 51 -0.79 -9.66 14.57
N ASP A 52 -1.14 -10.95 14.51
CA ASP A 52 -0.98 -11.89 15.62
C ASP A 52 0.49 -11.99 16.08
N ARG A 53 1.42 -12.00 15.12
CA ARG A 53 2.86 -12.04 15.41
C ARG A 53 3.36 -10.73 16.01
N ILE A 54 2.90 -9.58 15.52
CA ILE A 54 3.28 -8.29 16.11
C ILE A 54 2.77 -8.24 17.54
N ALA A 55 1.51 -8.61 17.80
CA ALA A 55 0.94 -8.60 19.15
C ALA A 55 1.66 -9.57 20.10
N ALA A 56 2.12 -10.72 19.60
CA ALA A 56 2.91 -11.66 20.39
C ALA A 56 4.32 -11.15 20.75
N VAL A 57 4.93 -10.32 19.89
CA VAL A 57 6.31 -9.82 20.08
C VAL A 57 6.33 -8.47 20.80
N PHE A 58 5.39 -7.59 20.46
CA PHE A 58 5.27 -6.22 20.92
C PHE A 58 3.81 -5.91 21.24
N PRO A 59 3.23 -6.50 22.31
CA PRO A 59 1.86 -6.17 22.73
C PRO A 59 1.65 -4.67 22.99
N GLU A 60 2.73 -3.93 23.29
CA GLU A 60 2.77 -2.49 23.52
C GLU A 60 2.90 -1.63 22.24
N ALA A 61 2.96 -2.25 21.05
CA ALA A 61 3.23 -1.52 19.81
C ALA A 61 2.11 -0.53 19.46
N ARG A 62 2.52 0.65 19.00
CA ARG A 62 1.67 1.60 18.30
C ARG A 62 1.71 1.33 16.80
N ILE A 63 0.54 1.17 16.19
CA ILE A 63 0.37 0.80 14.79
C ILE A 63 -0.15 2.01 14.00
N LEU A 64 0.58 2.40 12.96
CA LEU A 64 0.13 3.37 11.98
C LEU A 64 -0.26 2.66 10.68
N ILE A 65 -1.49 2.87 10.22
CA ILE A 65 -2.00 2.35 8.95
C ILE A 65 -2.38 3.52 8.04
N CYS A 66 -1.77 3.61 6.87
CA CYS A 66 -2.18 4.56 5.85
C CYS A 66 -3.09 3.87 4.83
N ILE A 67 -4.31 4.38 4.66
CA ILE A 67 -5.27 3.89 3.65
C ILE A 67 -5.35 4.87 2.48
N ARG A 68 -5.91 4.40 1.36
CA ARG A 68 -6.13 5.20 0.14
C ARG A 68 -7.47 4.84 -0.47
N GLU A 69 -8.12 5.78 -1.16
CA GLU A 69 -9.38 5.50 -1.85
C GLU A 69 -9.22 4.29 -2.78
N GLN A 70 -10.17 3.35 -2.75
CA GLN A 70 -9.99 2.00 -3.30
C GLN A 70 -9.66 1.98 -4.80
N LYS A 71 -10.30 2.82 -5.62
CA LYS A 71 -10.00 2.91 -7.06
C LYS A 71 -8.60 3.49 -7.26
N ALA A 72 -8.25 4.54 -6.53
CA ALA A 72 -6.92 5.14 -6.56
C ALA A 72 -5.82 4.17 -6.07
N MET A 73 -6.12 3.36 -5.05
CA MET A 73 -5.25 2.30 -4.53
C MET A 73 -4.99 1.26 -5.61
N ALA A 74 -6.04 0.74 -6.26
CA ALA A 74 -5.88 -0.27 -7.31
C ALA A 74 -5.02 0.22 -8.48
N VAL A 75 -5.24 1.46 -8.93
CA VAL A 75 -4.37 2.06 -9.96
C VAL A 75 -2.93 2.20 -9.46
N SER A 76 -2.72 2.66 -8.22
CA SER A 76 -1.38 2.80 -7.63
C SER A 76 -0.64 1.47 -7.56
N MET A 77 -1.28 0.43 -7.02
CA MET A 77 -0.72 -0.91 -6.90
C MET A 77 -0.44 -1.54 -8.27
N TYR A 78 -1.31 -1.30 -9.26
CA TYR A 78 -1.03 -1.77 -10.62
C TYR A 78 0.19 -1.10 -11.25
N ARG A 79 0.39 0.22 -11.02
CA ARG A 79 1.61 0.90 -11.46
C ARG A 79 2.84 0.21 -10.86
N GLU A 80 2.78 -0.11 -9.58
CA GLU A 80 3.88 -0.79 -8.88
C GLU A 80 4.09 -2.21 -9.42
N HIS A 81 3.02 -2.98 -9.64
CA HIS A 81 3.05 -4.30 -10.29
C HIS A 81 3.83 -4.27 -11.62
N VAL A 82 3.50 -3.31 -12.48
CA VAL A 82 4.18 -3.13 -13.77
C VAL A 82 5.63 -2.66 -13.58
N LYS A 83 5.89 -1.76 -12.63
CA LYS A 83 7.26 -1.31 -12.32
C LYS A 83 8.14 -2.46 -11.86
N GLN A 84 7.61 -3.38 -11.08
CA GLN A 84 8.28 -4.59 -10.59
C GLN A 84 8.45 -5.68 -11.66
N GLY A 85 8.05 -5.41 -12.91
CA GLY A 85 8.29 -6.30 -14.03
C GLY A 85 7.10 -7.17 -14.43
N ALA A 86 5.90 -6.92 -13.91
CA ALA A 86 4.73 -7.65 -14.35
C ALA A 86 4.26 -7.23 -15.74
N SER A 87 3.68 -8.18 -16.48
CA SER A 87 3.13 -7.97 -17.84
C SER A 87 1.61 -8.10 -17.92
N HIS A 88 0.95 -8.38 -16.79
CA HIS A 88 -0.50 -8.52 -16.67
C HIS A 88 -1.23 -7.23 -17.04
N SER A 89 -2.39 -7.33 -17.69
CA SER A 89 -3.28 -6.18 -17.92
C SER A 89 -3.94 -5.74 -16.61
N PHE A 90 -4.51 -4.53 -16.60
CA PHE A 90 -5.23 -4.02 -15.44
C PHE A 90 -6.43 -4.90 -15.08
N GLN A 91 -7.20 -5.36 -16.06
CA GLN A 91 -8.33 -6.26 -15.85
C GLN A 91 -7.91 -7.60 -15.23
N MET A 92 -6.79 -8.20 -15.65
CA MET A 92 -6.27 -9.41 -14.99
C MET A 92 -5.78 -9.13 -13.57
N PHE A 93 -5.37 -7.90 -13.27
CA PHE A 93 -4.90 -7.50 -11.96
C PHE A 93 -6.06 -7.34 -10.96
N ILE A 94 -7.13 -6.63 -11.33
CA ILE A 94 -8.30 -6.36 -10.46
C ILE A 94 -9.44 -7.37 -10.60
N GLY A 95 -9.41 -8.21 -11.63
CA GLY A 95 -10.46 -9.15 -11.97
C GLY A 95 -11.62 -8.54 -12.78
N ALA A 96 -12.39 -9.42 -13.39
CA ALA A 96 -13.67 -9.16 -14.07
C ALA A 96 -14.86 -9.20 -13.10
N GLY A 97 -14.76 -9.90 -11.96
CA GLY A 97 -15.83 -9.99 -10.95
C GLY A 97 -16.80 -11.16 -11.15
N ASP A 98 -16.62 -11.94 -12.22
CA ASP A 98 -17.37 -13.15 -12.57
C ASP A 98 -16.45 -14.37 -12.69
N GLU A 99 -15.27 -14.32 -12.06
CA GLU A 99 -14.33 -15.44 -12.08
C GLU A 99 -14.92 -16.70 -11.44
N ALA A 100 -14.58 -17.86 -12.01
CA ALA A 100 -14.86 -19.14 -11.36
C ALA A 100 -14.17 -19.19 -9.98
N ARG A 101 -14.80 -19.89 -9.02
CA ARG A 101 -14.39 -19.90 -7.59
C ARG A 101 -12.91 -20.23 -7.34
N SER A 102 -12.28 -20.99 -8.22
CA SER A 102 -10.86 -21.37 -8.11
C SER A 102 -9.88 -20.29 -8.57
N PHE A 103 -10.36 -19.21 -9.18
CA PHE A 103 -9.55 -18.11 -9.69
C PHE A 103 -9.78 -16.86 -8.86
N THR A 104 -8.68 -16.24 -8.43
CA THR A 104 -8.71 -14.95 -7.74
C THR A 104 -7.85 -13.93 -8.46
N PRO A 105 -8.32 -12.67 -8.58
CA PRO A 105 -7.51 -11.60 -9.11
C PRO A 105 -6.25 -11.39 -8.26
N ILE A 106 -5.25 -10.74 -8.85
CA ILE A 106 -4.01 -10.43 -8.14
C ILE A 106 -4.31 -9.50 -6.97
N LEU A 107 -5.09 -8.45 -7.21
CA LEU A 107 -5.67 -7.59 -6.20
C LEU A 107 -7.09 -8.05 -5.90
N ARG A 108 -7.27 -8.66 -4.73
CA ARG A 108 -8.56 -9.13 -4.25
C ARG A 108 -9.42 -7.97 -3.72
N PRO A 109 -10.70 -7.87 -4.08
CA PRO A 109 -11.58 -6.81 -3.57
C PRO A 109 -11.68 -6.77 -2.05
N ASP A 110 -11.73 -7.93 -1.39
CA ASP A 110 -11.82 -8.05 0.07
C ASP A 110 -10.61 -7.47 0.81
N PHE A 111 -9.44 -7.38 0.16
CA PHE A 111 -8.28 -6.70 0.72
C PHE A 111 -8.46 -5.18 0.84
N LEU A 112 -9.33 -4.59 0.02
CA LEU A 112 -9.63 -3.16 0.03
C LEU A 112 -10.78 -2.79 0.99
N GLU A 113 -11.38 -3.79 1.64
CA GLU A 113 -12.36 -3.62 2.71
C GLU A 113 -11.66 -3.34 4.05
N TYR A 114 -11.05 -2.16 4.15
CA TYR A 114 -10.13 -1.81 5.24
C TYR A 114 -10.68 -2.00 6.65
N HIS A 115 -12.00 -1.90 6.84
CA HIS A 115 -12.64 -2.11 8.14
C HIS A 115 -12.29 -3.46 8.78
N HIS A 116 -12.12 -4.53 8.00
CA HIS A 116 -11.76 -5.85 8.53
C HIS A 116 -10.38 -5.84 9.19
N ALA A 117 -9.37 -5.30 8.51
CA ALA A 117 -8.02 -5.20 9.04
C ALA A 117 -7.98 -4.24 10.24
N ILE A 118 -8.60 -3.07 10.11
CA ILE A 118 -8.60 -2.04 11.16
C ILE A 118 -9.23 -2.56 12.45
N SER A 119 -10.41 -3.18 12.37
CA SER A 119 -11.04 -3.78 13.56
C SER A 119 -10.18 -4.87 14.19
N TYR A 120 -9.49 -5.68 13.38
CA TYR A 120 -8.62 -6.74 13.90
C TYR A 120 -7.41 -6.18 14.65
N TYR A 121 -6.75 -5.16 14.09
CA TYR A 121 -5.64 -4.48 14.75
C TYR A 121 -6.09 -3.74 16.01
N GLN A 122 -7.22 -3.02 15.97
CA GLN A 122 -7.76 -2.34 17.16
C GLN A 122 -8.13 -3.33 18.27
N ALA A 123 -8.65 -4.52 17.93
CA ALA A 123 -8.92 -5.57 18.91
C ALA A 123 -7.64 -6.15 19.55
N ALA A 124 -6.53 -6.19 18.80
CA ALA A 124 -5.26 -6.75 19.27
C ALA A 124 -4.44 -5.75 20.12
N PHE A 125 -4.45 -4.46 19.78
CA PHE A 125 -3.58 -3.45 20.39
C PHE A 125 -4.34 -2.39 21.21
N GLY A 126 -5.66 -2.32 21.11
CA GLY A 126 -6.46 -1.20 21.63
C GLY A 126 -6.62 -0.09 20.60
N THR A 127 -7.75 0.63 20.66
CA THR A 127 -8.09 1.68 19.70
C THR A 127 -7.11 2.85 19.74
N GLU A 128 -6.58 3.16 20.91
CA GLU A 128 -5.62 4.23 21.19
C GLU A 128 -4.21 3.94 20.65
N ASN A 129 -3.89 2.65 20.43
CA ASN A 129 -2.61 2.21 19.88
C ASN A 129 -2.68 1.95 18.37
N VAL A 130 -3.80 2.24 17.70
CA VAL A 130 -3.94 2.08 16.25
C VAL A 130 -4.43 3.38 15.62
N LEU A 131 -3.52 4.09 14.96
CA LEU A 131 -3.84 5.28 14.16
C LEU A 131 -4.01 4.88 12.69
N VAL A 132 -5.12 5.29 12.08
CA VAL A 132 -5.38 5.10 10.66
C VAL A 132 -5.61 6.44 9.99
N LEU A 133 -4.88 6.74 8.91
CA LEU A 133 -4.99 8.00 8.19
C LEU A 133 -5.15 7.79 6.68
N PRO A 134 -6.09 8.51 6.01
CA PRO A 134 -6.15 8.55 4.56
C PRO A 134 -4.94 9.27 3.96
N GLN A 135 -4.34 8.71 2.91
CA GLN A 135 -3.26 9.36 2.17
C GLN A 135 -3.72 10.68 1.54
N GLU A 136 -5.00 10.79 1.16
CA GLU A 136 -5.60 12.01 0.63
C GLU A 136 -5.60 13.15 1.66
N MET A 137 -5.65 12.85 2.96
CA MET A 137 -5.52 13.85 4.02
C MET A 137 -4.13 14.48 3.99
N LEU A 138 -3.06 13.71 3.80
CA LEU A 138 -1.71 14.26 3.70
C LEU A 138 -1.58 15.25 2.52
N ALA A 139 -2.29 15.02 1.43
CA ALA A 139 -2.26 15.87 0.25
C ALA A 139 -3.16 17.11 0.36
N ARG A 140 -4.33 17.00 1.00
CA ARG A 140 -5.33 18.07 1.07
C ARG A 140 -5.24 18.90 2.36
N ASP A 141 -4.86 18.28 3.46
CA ASP A 141 -4.76 18.87 4.80
C ASP A 141 -3.55 18.28 5.55
N ARG A 142 -2.36 18.63 5.04
CA ARG A 142 -1.07 18.18 5.59
C ARG A 142 -0.94 18.52 7.08
N LYS A 143 -1.47 19.68 7.50
CA LYS A 143 -1.40 20.13 8.89
C LYS A 143 -2.20 19.20 9.80
N ALA A 144 -3.43 18.85 9.43
CA ALA A 144 -4.23 17.91 10.22
C ALA A 144 -3.63 16.50 10.25
N PHE A 145 -3.10 16.00 9.12
CA PHE A 145 -2.43 14.70 9.06
C PHE A 145 -1.26 14.63 10.05
N LEU A 146 -0.38 15.63 10.01
CA LEU A 146 0.81 15.69 10.86
C LEU A 146 0.47 15.92 12.32
N ALA A 147 -0.53 16.76 12.62
CA ALA A 147 -1.00 16.96 14.00
C ALA A 147 -1.42 15.63 14.64
N ARG A 148 -2.25 14.84 13.95
CA ARG A 148 -2.69 13.52 14.42
C ARG A 148 -1.53 12.54 14.58
N LEU A 149 -0.58 12.53 13.64
CA LEU A 149 0.59 11.66 13.71
C LEU A 149 1.51 12.04 14.88
N THR A 150 1.78 13.33 15.07
CA THR A 150 2.62 13.85 16.16
C THR A 150 1.99 13.56 17.52
N GLU A 151 0.67 13.78 17.66
CA GLU A 151 -0.10 13.43 18.86
C GLU A 151 0.00 11.93 19.16
N PHE A 152 -0.25 11.08 18.17
CA PHE A 152 -0.17 9.62 18.31
C PHE A 152 1.24 9.13 18.68
N CYS A 153 2.28 9.77 18.16
CA CYS A 153 3.67 9.47 18.53
C CYS A 153 4.07 10.05 19.90
N GLY A 154 3.28 10.95 20.49
CA GLY A 154 3.63 11.67 21.72
C GLY A 154 4.81 12.62 21.55
N ALA A 155 5.04 13.12 20.33
CA ALA A 155 6.16 14.02 20.04
C ALA A 155 5.79 15.48 20.30
N SER A 156 6.74 16.26 20.85
CA SER A 156 6.54 17.69 21.13
C SER A 156 6.70 18.53 19.86
N HIS A 157 5.63 18.61 19.07
CA HIS A 157 5.46 19.45 17.87
C HIS A 157 6.41 19.13 16.69
N PHE A 158 5.86 19.11 15.47
CA PHE A 158 6.61 18.94 14.22
C PHE A 158 6.18 20.05 13.26
N ASP A 159 7.13 20.89 12.83
CA ASP A 159 6.86 21.98 11.89
C ASP A 159 7.20 21.54 10.45
N PRO A 160 6.25 21.49 9.52
CA PRO A 160 6.45 20.91 8.20
C PRO A 160 7.07 21.86 7.15
N ASP A 161 7.89 22.82 7.58
CA ASP A 161 8.42 23.90 6.72
C ASP A 161 9.29 23.39 5.55
N GLU A 162 9.64 22.11 5.51
CA GLU A 162 10.28 21.54 4.34
C GLU A 162 9.29 21.29 3.18
N PRO A 163 9.56 21.84 1.99
CA PRO A 163 8.84 21.47 0.78
C PRO A 163 9.13 20.00 0.45
N VAL A 164 8.16 19.13 0.70
CA VAL A 164 8.27 17.72 0.35
C VAL A 164 8.22 17.59 -1.16
N ARG A 165 9.27 17.01 -1.75
CA ARG A 165 9.28 16.67 -3.17
C ARG A 165 8.18 15.64 -3.43
N ALA A 166 7.13 16.04 -4.14
CA ALA A 166 6.10 15.12 -4.59
C ALA A 166 6.75 14.06 -5.52
N ASN A 167 6.69 12.79 -5.12
CA ASN A 167 7.07 11.69 -5.98
C ASN A 167 6.04 11.57 -7.12
N ILE A 168 6.36 12.20 -8.26
CA ILE A 168 5.56 12.05 -9.48
C ILE A 168 5.75 10.60 -9.95
N GLY A 169 4.69 9.79 -9.82
CA GLY A 169 4.70 8.43 -10.32
C GLY A 169 4.97 8.37 -11.82
N ALA A 170 5.58 7.27 -12.29
CA ALA A 170 5.83 7.06 -13.72
C ALA A 170 4.55 7.21 -14.55
N ALA A 171 4.64 7.85 -15.72
CA ALA A 171 3.46 8.20 -16.50
C ALA A 171 2.83 6.97 -17.16
N GLY A 172 1.52 7.06 -17.46
CA GLY A 172 0.74 5.97 -18.02
C GLY A 172 1.33 5.32 -19.28
N ALA A 173 1.88 6.09 -20.23
CA ALA A 173 2.44 5.54 -21.47
C ALA A 173 3.76 4.78 -21.25
N SER A 174 4.64 5.29 -20.38
CA SER A 174 5.87 4.61 -19.98
C SER A 174 5.56 3.28 -19.29
N LEU A 175 4.57 3.26 -18.42
CA LEU A 175 4.12 2.01 -17.80
C LEU A 175 3.47 1.05 -18.79
N ALA A 176 2.67 1.55 -19.75
CA ALA A 176 2.10 0.70 -20.79
C ALA A 176 3.18 0.05 -21.67
N LEU A 177 4.20 0.81 -22.08
CA LEU A 177 5.34 0.30 -22.84
C LEU A 177 6.17 -0.67 -21.99
N LYS A 178 6.48 -0.31 -20.74
CA LYS A 178 7.19 -1.18 -19.80
C LYS A 178 6.49 -2.52 -19.64
N ARG A 179 5.17 -2.53 -19.44
CA ARG A 179 4.37 -3.75 -19.33
C ARG A 179 4.50 -4.66 -20.55
N MET A 180 4.54 -4.09 -21.75
CA MET A 180 4.74 -4.87 -22.99
C MET A 180 6.15 -5.47 -23.03
N LEU A 181 7.16 -4.66 -22.72
CA LEU A 181 8.57 -5.08 -22.73
C LEU A 181 8.90 -6.08 -21.61
N ASN A 182 8.20 -6.02 -20.47
CA ASN A 182 8.36 -6.96 -19.37
C ASN A 182 8.12 -8.42 -19.78
N ARG A 183 7.34 -8.68 -20.84
CA ARG A 183 7.14 -10.04 -21.38
C ARG A 183 8.42 -10.66 -21.93
N LEU A 184 9.39 -9.83 -22.32
CA LEU A 184 10.63 -10.24 -22.96
C LEU A 184 11.77 -10.47 -21.97
N VAL A 185 11.53 -10.23 -20.68
CA VAL A 185 12.55 -10.35 -19.63
C VAL A 185 12.11 -11.39 -18.62
N VAL A 186 12.91 -12.46 -18.49
CA VAL A 186 12.68 -13.49 -17.46
C VAL A 186 13.13 -12.94 -16.11
N ARG A 187 12.19 -12.84 -15.16
CA ARG A 187 12.47 -12.45 -13.77
C ARG A 187 12.97 -13.67 -12.99
N ASP A 188 14.09 -13.49 -12.30
CA ASP A 188 14.54 -14.42 -11.25
C ASP A 188 14.12 -13.80 -9.90
N PRO A 189 13.11 -14.36 -9.21
CA PRO A 189 12.62 -13.80 -7.95
C PRO A 189 13.62 -13.95 -6.80
N LEU A 190 14.66 -14.80 -6.95
CA LEU A 190 15.64 -15.10 -5.91
C LEU A 190 16.92 -14.26 -6.03
N ARG A 191 17.08 -13.49 -7.13
CA ARG A 191 18.23 -12.62 -7.35
C ARG A 191 17.81 -11.15 -7.34
N SER A 192 18.21 -10.44 -6.28
CA SER A 192 18.01 -8.98 -6.12
C SER A 192 18.67 -8.16 -7.24
N ARG A 193 19.73 -8.67 -7.86
CA ARG A 193 20.45 -7.95 -8.92
C ARG A 193 19.62 -7.92 -10.20
N GLN A 194 19.01 -6.77 -10.47
CA GLN A 194 18.31 -6.50 -11.73
C GLN A 194 19.24 -6.80 -12.91
N LYS A 195 18.95 -7.87 -13.66
CA LYS A 195 19.68 -8.22 -14.88
C LYS A 195 19.71 -7.01 -15.82
N ALA A 196 20.76 -6.90 -16.63
CA ALA A 196 20.94 -5.80 -17.58
C ALA A 196 19.68 -5.55 -18.44
N GLY A 197 18.95 -6.60 -18.81
CA GLY A 197 17.67 -6.52 -19.52
C GLY A 197 16.59 -5.69 -18.82
N PHE A 198 16.43 -5.82 -17.49
CA PHE A 198 15.43 -5.04 -16.75
C PHE A 198 15.79 -3.54 -16.68
N ARG A 199 17.10 -3.24 -16.56
CA ARG A 199 17.61 -1.87 -16.64
C ARG A 199 17.41 -1.28 -18.03
N ALA A 200 17.64 -2.07 -19.08
CA ALA A 200 17.39 -1.66 -20.46
C ALA A 200 15.91 -1.36 -20.70
N VAL A 201 15.01 -2.26 -20.28
CA VAL A 201 13.55 -2.05 -20.38
C VAL A 201 13.11 -0.78 -19.65
N SER A 202 13.61 -0.56 -18.43
CA SER A 202 13.24 0.64 -17.67
C SER A 202 13.75 1.93 -18.32
N ARG A 203 14.93 1.91 -18.94
CA ARG A 203 15.46 3.05 -19.72
C ARG A 203 14.62 3.33 -20.96
N ILE A 204 14.29 2.30 -21.73
CA ILE A 204 13.47 2.42 -22.95
C ILE A 204 12.07 2.94 -22.60
N ALA A 205 11.46 2.41 -21.53
CA ALA A 205 10.18 2.89 -21.02
C ALA A 205 10.23 4.38 -20.65
N GLY A 206 11.29 4.82 -19.96
CA GLY A 206 11.49 6.24 -19.62
C GLY A 206 11.66 7.17 -20.82
N LEU A 207 12.02 6.66 -22.01
CA LEU A 207 12.01 7.46 -23.24
C LEU A 207 10.57 7.74 -23.72
N ALA A 208 9.64 6.82 -23.47
CA ALA A 208 8.23 7.07 -23.77
C ALA A 208 7.66 8.19 -22.92
N ASP A 209 8.16 8.45 -21.69
CA ASP A 209 7.74 9.63 -20.91
C ASP A 209 8.10 10.95 -21.59
N ARG A 210 9.18 10.98 -22.39
CA ARG A 210 9.64 12.18 -23.10
C ARG A 210 8.97 12.37 -24.47
N ILE A 211 8.57 11.27 -25.11
CA ILE A 211 8.07 11.27 -26.49
C ILE A 211 6.54 11.18 -26.53
N ALA A 212 5.92 10.52 -25.54
CA ALA A 212 4.47 10.35 -25.53
C ALA A 212 3.77 11.70 -25.28
N PRO A 213 2.79 12.07 -26.13
CA PRO A 213 1.98 13.25 -25.88
C PRO A 213 1.28 13.16 -24.52
N ALA A 214 1.20 14.27 -23.79
CA ALA A 214 0.49 14.32 -22.50
C ALA A 214 -0.98 13.84 -22.58
N GLY A 215 -1.59 13.91 -23.76
CA GLY A 215 -2.92 13.35 -24.03
C GLY A 215 -2.97 11.82 -24.00
N LEU A 216 -1.92 11.13 -24.46
CA LEU A 216 -1.85 9.66 -24.41
C LEU A 216 -1.70 9.15 -22.98
N ASN A 217 -0.83 9.79 -22.19
CA ASN A 217 -0.69 9.50 -20.76
C ASN A 217 -2.04 9.60 -20.04
N ARG A 218 -2.75 10.73 -20.22
CA ARG A 218 -4.07 10.95 -19.63
C ARG A 218 -5.10 9.90 -20.07
N ARG A 219 -5.13 9.53 -21.36
CA ARG A 219 -6.06 8.49 -21.86
C ARG A 219 -5.82 7.12 -21.24
N ILE A 220 -4.55 6.69 -21.11
CA ILE A 220 -4.22 5.39 -20.50
C ILE A 220 -4.61 5.37 -19.03
N GLU A 221 -4.28 6.45 -18.30
CA GLU A 221 -4.63 6.55 -16.89
C GLU A 221 -6.15 6.62 -16.67
N GLN A 222 -6.86 7.36 -17.52
CA GLN A 222 -8.31 7.44 -17.45
C GLN A 222 -8.93 6.06 -17.68
N ARG A 223 -8.43 5.29 -18.66
CA ARG A 223 -8.89 3.91 -18.89
C ARG A 223 -8.75 3.02 -17.65
N TRP A 224 -7.65 3.11 -16.91
CA TRP A 224 -7.51 2.34 -15.66
C TRP A 224 -8.48 2.81 -14.59
N LYS A 225 -8.71 4.12 -14.46
CA LYS A 225 -9.72 4.67 -13.54
C LYS A 225 -11.12 4.21 -13.90
N ASP A 226 -11.47 4.21 -15.19
CA ASP A 226 -12.78 3.78 -15.68
C ASP A 226 -13.01 2.28 -15.39
N LEU A 227 -12.00 1.44 -15.64
CA LEU A 227 -12.04 0.02 -15.32
C LEU A 227 -12.17 -0.24 -13.81
N ALA A 228 -11.44 0.50 -12.97
CA ALA A 228 -11.56 0.41 -11.53
C ALA A 228 -12.94 0.88 -11.06
N GLY A 229 -13.44 1.98 -11.64
CA GLY A 229 -14.78 2.51 -11.38
C GLY A 229 -15.87 1.50 -11.69
N ALA A 230 -15.82 0.86 -12.86
CA ALA A 230 -16.76 -0.18 -13.23
C ALA A 230 -16.66 -1.40 -12.30
N ARG A 231 -15.43 -1.86 -11.99
CA ARG A 231 -15.22 -3.07 -11.17
C ARG A 231 -15.64 -2.90 -9.72
N TYR A 232 -15.51 -1.69 -9.17
CA TYR A 232 -15.71 -1.42 -7.74
C TYR A 232 -16.96 -0.57 -7.45
N ALA A 233 -17.81 -0.31 -8.44
CA ALA A 233 -19.04 0.44 -8.27
C ALA A 233 -19.94 -0.21 -7.20
N GLY A 234 -20.23 0.52 -6.11
CA GLY A 234 -21.12 0.07 -5.05
C GLY A 234 -20.55 -1.01 -4.11
N LEU A 235 -19.28 -1.40 -4.26
CA LEU A 235 -18.70 -2.47 -3.44
C LEU A 235 -18.32 -2.01 -2.03
N TYR A 236 -17.79 -0.80 -1.88
CA TYR A 236 -17.11 -0.38 -0.66
C TYR A 236 -17.89 0.56 0.26
N GLY A 237 -19.10 0.97 -0.12
CA GLY A 237 -19.93 1.91 0.64
C GLY A 237 -20.09 1.54 2.12
N ALA A 238 -20.55 0.32 2.38
CA ALA A 238 -20.71 -0.21 3.73
C ALA A 238 -19.36 -0.35 4.47
N SER A 239 -18.31 -0.83 3.80
CA SER A 239 -16.96 -0.93 4.37
C SER A 239 -16.44 0.45 4.77
N ASN A 240 -16.60 1.45 3.92
CA ASN A 240 -16.09 2.80 4.14
C ASN A 240 -16.84 3.52 5.26
N ARG A 241 -18.15 3.31 5.43
CA ARG A 241 -18.87 3.82 6.61
C ARG A 241 -18.31 3.25 7.90
N ARG A 242 -18.14 1.92 7.97
CA ARG A 242 -17.50 1.27 9.13
C ARG A 242 -16.09 1.77 9.35
N THR A 243 -15.29 1.93 8.30
CA THR A 243 -13.94 2.50 8.41
C THR A 243 -13.98 3.92 8.96
N ALA A 244 -14.86 4.78 8.47
CA ALA A 244 -15.01 6.16 8.95
C ALA A 244 -15.38 6.21 10.44
N GLU A 245 -16.29 5.33 10.88
CA GLU A 245 -16.67 5.17 12.29
C GLU A 245 -15.48 4.72 13.15
N LEU A 246 -14.75 3.68 12.72
CA LEU A 246 -13.60 3.12 13.47
C LEU A 246 -12.46 4.11 13.68
N ILE A 247 -12.27 5.07 12.77
CA ILE A 247 -11.10 5.96 12.76
C ILE A 247 -11.45 7.42 13.07
N GLY A 248 -12.74 7.76 13.18
CA GLY A 248 -13.20 9.12 13.45
C GLY A 248 -12.77 10.13 12.38
N VAL A 249 -12.84 9.74 11.10
CA VAL A 249 -12.50 10.60 9.95
C VAL A 249 -13.63 10.55 8.93
N ASP A 250 -14.06 11.72 8.46
CA ASP A 250 -14.97 11.83 7.33
C ASP A 250 -14.27 11.43 6.02
N LEU A 251 -14.40 10.15 5.65
CA LEU A 251 -13.82 9.63 4.42
C LEU A 251 -14.47 10.21 3.15
N ALA A 252 -15.71 10.70 3.23
CA ALA A 252 -16.37 11.32 2.07
C ALA A 252 -15.65 12.61 1.65
N ALA A 253 -15.20 13.42 2.62
CA ALA A 253 -14.37 14.60 2.38
C ALA A 253 -13.05 14.28 1.63
N TYR A 254 -12.58 13.04 1.70
CA TYR A 254 -11.38 12.56 1.03
C TYR A 254 -11.65 11.80 -0.28
N GLY A 255 -12.92 11.65 -0.68
CA GLY A 255 -13.32 11.08 -1.97
C GLY A 255 -13.64 9.58 -1.95
N TYR A 256 -13.77 8.98 -0.77
CA TYR A 256 -14.23 7.61 -0.62
C TYR A 256 -15.73 7.53 -0.85
N ASP A 257 -16.20 6.42 -1.41
CA ASP A 257 -17.63 6.15 -1.54
C ASP A 257 -18.19 5.66 -0.20
N VAL A 258 -19.11 6.42 0.39
CA VAL A 258 -19.76 6.09 1.68
C VAL A 258 -21.26 5.81 1.52
N ARG A 259 -21.76 5.73 0.29
CA ARG A 259 -23.18 5.48 -0.01
C ARG A 259 -23.54 4.01 0.12
#